data_AF-A0A6L2Q1Y5-F1
#
_entry.id   AF-A0A6L2Q1Y5-F1
#
_cell.length_a   1.000
_cell.length_b   1.000
_cell.length_c   1.000
_cell.angle_alpha   90.00
_cell.angle_beta   90.00
_cell.angle_gamma   90.00
#
_symmetry.space_group_name_H-M   'P 1'
#
loop_
_entity.id
_entity.type
_entity.pdbx_description
1 polymer ?
#
loop_
_entity_poly.entity_id
_entity_poly.type
_entity_poly.pdbx_seq_one_letter_code
_entity_poly.pdbx_strand_id
1 'polypeptide(L)'
;MEVIGEADNSANTAATTTIICNNYLHYHAANQYVLTADRKRSLQKLDDLDLIERAVSTGDDTIVATGHPYEQAGSPDLARKLPNGDAAILQSPSPSVDKGTGTDSGGSSGRHGERAVLELDCKQWLAVCGLLIVAAALGVGVGVPLALELRSSRLLEARLQVVRRILKEVPLVDGHNDLPWNIRKFLHNQLHDFHFSEDLRQQEPWSQSVWSHTDLHRLKQGMVGAQFWSAYVPCGSQYLDSVQLTLEQIDVIHRLVDKYPNQMQLVTSAKGIEEAHQSGRVASLIGVEGGHSLGSSLAVLRMFYQLGARYMTLTHTCNTPWADSSLADDPSDTLPMDFVEHGGLSGFGKLVIREMNRLGMMVDLSHVSVQTMVDALEVTKAPVIFSHSSALALCNSSRNVPDHILRKLAVNGGIVMVSFFSNFLSCTDTATLHDVIAHINHIRAVAGVNHVGLGAGYDGINLTPTGLEDVSRYPMLLAELARDRQWSSSDIKKLAGANLVRVFREVEKVRDDWSEVSPTEEWISMEDLDGKTYCRYPGT
;
A
#
# COMPACT_ATOMS: atom_id res chain seq x y z
N MET A 1 20.92 53.06 53.74
CA MET A 1 20.83 51.99 54.77
C MET A 1 19.50 52.18 55.47
N GLU A 2 18.83 51.07 55.76
CA GLU A 2 17.53 50.92 56.45
C GLU A 2 16.23 51.08 55.64
N VAL A 3 15.72 49.89 55.33
CA VAL A 3 14.35 49.46 55.11
C VAL A 3 13.61 49.48 56.45
N ILE A 4 12.35 49.97 56.49
CA ILE A 4 11.21 49.32 57.17
C ILE A 4 9.93 49.75 56.44
N GLY A 5 9.13 48.77 56.02
CA GLY A 5 7.87 48.97 55.31
C GLY A 5 6.63 48.82 56.19
N GLU A 6 5.48 49.20 55.64
CA GLU A 6 4.19 48.50 55.68
C GLU A 6 3.15 49.36 54.96
N ALA A 7 2.49 48.81 53.93
CA ALA A 7 1.21 49.30 53.45
C ALA A 7 0.43 48.12 52.89
N ASP A 8 -0.71 47.88 53.55
CA ASP A 8 -1.61 46.76 53.39
C ASP A 8 -2.57 46.93 52.20
N ASN A 9 -3.16 45.80 51.85
CA ASN A 9 -3.93 45.40 50.69
C ASN A 9 -5.08 46.31 50.21
N SER A 10 -5.11 46.54 48.91
CA SER A 10 -6.34 46.45 48.12
C SER A 10 -6.04 45.82 46.75
N ALA A 11 -6.19 44.49 46.67
CA ALA A 11 -6.01 43.73 45.45
C ALA A 11 -7.36 43.53 44.76
N ASN A 12 -7.51 44.06 43.55
CA ASN A 12 -8.53 43.61 42.62
C ASN A 12 -7.90 43.43 41.23
N THR A 13 -8.19 42.27 40.64
CA THR A 13 -8.21 41.96 39.19
C THR A 13 -6.93 42.04 38.36
N ALA A 14 -6.24 40.90 38.25
CA ALA A 14 -5.78 40.34 36.97
C ALA A 14 -5.62 38.83 37.13
N ALA A 15 -6.61 38.04 36.67
CA ALA A 15 -6.47 36.60 36.58
C ALA A 15 -5.51 36.27 35.44
N THR A 16 -4.22 36.12 35.77
CA THR A 16 -3.20 35.63 34.85
C THR A 16 -3.60 34.21 34.43
N THR A 17 -4.21 34.08 33.24
CA THR A 17 -4.54 32.76 32.71
C THR A 17 -3.27 32.17 32.11
N THR A 18 -2.53 31.43 32.92
CA THR A 18 -1.34 30.69 32.49
C THR A 18 -1.79 29.52 31.61
N ILE A 19 -1.31 29.43 30.37
CA ILE A 19 -1.38 28.18 29.60
C ILE A 19 -0.52 27.17 30.37
N ILE A 20 -1.14 26.18 31.00
CA ILE A 20 -0.41 25.12 31.69
C ILE A 20 -0.02 24.09 30.64
N CYS A 21 1.12 24.28 29.99
CA CYS A 21 1.84 23.15 29.39
C CYS A 21 2.60 22.48 30.53
N ASN A 22 2.13 21.34 31.04
CA ASN A 22 2.87 20.59 32.05
C ASN A 22 4.23 20.20 31.45
N ASN A 23 5.31 20.70 32.05
CA ASN A 23 6.67 20.49 31.57
C ASN A 23 7.13 19.05 31.83
N TYR A 24 6.81 18.14 30.91
CA TYR A 24 7.61 16.92 30.68
C TYR A 24 8.70 17.15 29.60
N LEU A 25 8.95 18.41 29.21
CA LEU A 25 9.95 18.79 28.21
C LEU A 25 11.41 18.73 28.71
N HIS A 26 11.67 18.51 29.99
CA HIS A 26 13.04 18.46 30.51
C HIS A 26 13.79 17.13 30.29
N TYR A 27 13.11 16.04 29.91
CA TYR A 27 13.82 14.78 29.61
C TYR A 27 14.17 14.59 28.13
N HIS A 28 13.48 15.26 27.20
CA HIS A 28 13.76 15.10 25.76
C HIS A 28 14.50 16.28 25.12
N ALA A 29 14.40 17.49 25.67
CA ALA A 29 15.13 18.66 25.13
C ALA A 29 16.66 18.58 25.34
N ALA A 30 17.15 17.76 26.28
CA ALA A 30 18.58 17.63 26.53
C ALA A 30 19.34 16.93 25.38
N ASN A 31 18.66 16.16 24.51
CA ASN A 31 19.29 15.49 23.37
C ASN A 31 19.19 16.26 22.04
N GLN A 32 18.46 17.38 21.98
CA GLN A 32 18.37 18.21 20.76
C GLN A 32 19.25 19.47 20.81
N TYR A 33 19.78 19.87 21.97
CA TYR A 33 20.51 21.13 22.13
C TYR A 33 22.05 21.05 22.02
N VAL A 34 22.63 19.90 21.68
CA VAL A 34 24.10 19.80 21.45
C VAL A 34 24.50 20.21 20.01
N LEU A 35 23.56 20.48 19.11
CA LEU A 35 23.88 20.74 17.69
C LEU A 35 23.81 22.21 17.24
N THR A 36 23.63 23.18 18.15
CA THR A 36 23.60 24.62 17.78
C THR A 36 24.71 25.43 18.44
N ALA A 37 25.96 24.99 18.30
CA ALA A 37 27.11 25.84 18.58
C ALA A 37 28.40 25.37 17.86
N ASP A 38 28.43 25.36 16.52
CA ASP A 38 29.57 25.95 15.79
C ASP A 38 29.32 26.04 14.29
N ARG A 39 29.28 27.27 13.75
CA ARG A 39 29.22 27.53 12.31
C ARG A 39 30.51 28.22 11.90
N LYS A 40 31.56 27.43 11.66
CA LYS A 40 32.67 27.70 10.70
C LYS A 40 33.78 26.65 10.81
N ARG A 41 33.63 25.52 10.10
CA ARG A 41 34.69 24.86 9.32
C ARG A 41 34.20 23.48 8.83
N SER A 42 34.61 23.16 7.61
CA SER A 42 34.71 21.79 7.06
C SER A 42 33.45 21.21 6.40
N LEU A 43 33.28 21.56 5.13
CA LEU A 43 32.77 20.66 4.09
C LEU A 43 33.65 19.40 4.04
N GLN A 44 33.24 18.32 4.72
CA GLN A 44 33.58 16.91 4.51
C GLN A 44 33.24 16.13 5.78
N LYS A 45 32.04 15.53 5.80
CA LYS A 45 31.61 14.34 6.56
C LYS A 45 30.08 14.37 6.63
N LEU A 46 29.46 13.56 5.80
CA LEU A 46 28.02 13.38 5.70
C LEU A 46 27.69 11.90 6.00
N ASP A 47 28.32 11.33 7.03
CA ASP A 47 28.24 9.89 7.37
C ASP A 47 27.70 9.61 8.78
N ASP A 48 27.22 10.60 9.55
CA ASP A 48 26.87 10.40 10.98
C ASP A 48 25.38 10.62 11.35
N LEU A 49 24.45 10.59 10.39
CA LEU A 49 23.00 10.52 10.66
C LEU A 49 22.39 9.12 10.43
N ASP A 50 23.21 8.16 10.03
CA ASP A 50 22.84 6.77 9.73
C ASP A 50 22.89 5.84 10.97
N LEU A 51 23.14 6.41 12.17
CA LEU A 51 23.45 5.67 13.40
C LEU A 51 22.37 5.72 14.49
N ILE A 52 21.30 6.52 14.33
CA ILE A 52 20.21 6.57 15.32
C ILE A 52 19.03 5.64 14.95
N GLU A 53 18.93 5.18 13.70
CA GLU A 53 17.97 4.12 13.31
C GLU A 53 18.60 2.72 13.18
N ARG A 54 19.95 2.61 13.18
CA ARG A 54 20.66 1.32 13.22
C ARG A 54 20.80 0.69 14.60
N ALA A 55 20.45 1.41 15.68
CA ALA A 55 20.59 0.90 17.05
C ALA A 55 19.49 -0.10 17.48
N VAL A 56 18.56 -0.46 16.59
CA VAL A 56 17.52 -1.48 16.85
C VAL A 56 17.84 -2.83 16.16
N SER A 57 18.93 -2.96 15.39
CA SER A 57 19.13 -4.15 14.52
C SER A 57 20.39 -5.01 14.74
N THR A 58 21.14 -4.88 15.83
CA THR A 58 22.30 -5.78 16.07
C THR A 58 22.35 -6.27 17.51
N GLY A 59 21.74 -7.42 17.76
CA GLY A 59 22.04 -8.29 18.89
C GLY A 59 22.65 -9.58 18.37
N ASP A 60 23.94 -9.54 18.03
CA ASP A 60 24.72 -10.72 17.68
C ASP A 60 25.50 -11.13 18.94
N ASP A 61 25.25 -12.33 19.47
CA ASP A 61 26.19 -12.99 20.35
C ASP A 61 26.25 -14.50 20.07
N THR A 62 27.21 -14.82 19.22
CA THR A 62 28.18 -15.92 19.29
C THR A 62 27.81 -17.25 19.94
N ILE A 63 27.90 -18.26 19.08
CA ILE A 63 27.95 -19.71 19.28
C ILE A 63 29.03 -20.13 20.31
N VAL A 64 28.64 -20.94 21.29
CA VAL A 64 29.53 -21.89 21.97
C VAL A 64 29.10 -23.31 21.62
N ALA A 65 30.00 -24.03 20.94
CA ALA A 65 29.86 -25.43 20.60
C ALA A 65 30.24 -26.32 21.80
N THR A 66 29.36 -27.27 22.14
CA THR A 66 29.76 -28.56 22.72
C THR A 66 28.92 -29.67 22.08
N GLY A 67 29.59 -30.73 21.62
CA GLY A 67 29.00 -31.80 20.83
C GLY A 67 28.59 -33.04 21.62
N HIS A 68 28.20 -34.04 20.82
CA HIS A 68 28.02 -35.48 21.05
C HIS A 68 26.58 -36.03 21.26
N PRO A 69 26.33 -37.29 20.81
CA PRO A 69 25.25 -37.66 19.87
C PRO A 69 24.26 -38.67 20.49
N TYR A 70 23.48 -39.38 19.63
CA TYR A 70 22.50 -40.49 19.84
C TYR A 70 21.09 -40.07 19.36
N GLU A 71 20.27 -40.83 18.62
CA GLU A 71 20.27 -42.22 18.15
C GLU A 71 19.23 -42.37 17.01
N GLN A 72 19.40 -43.37 16.14
CA GLN A 72 18.44 -43.79 15.10
C GLN A 72 17.21 -44.49 15.70
N ALA A 73 16.05 -44.40 15.04
CA ALA A 73 15.25 -45.59 14.66
C ALA A 73 13.97 -45.23 13.87
N GLY A 74 13.70 -45.99 12.81
CA GLY A 74 12.35 -46.50 12.52
C GLY A 74 11.57 -45.90 11.35
N SER A 75 11.73 -46.49 10.17
CA SER A 75 10.65 -46.65 9.16
C SER A 75 10.04 -48.07 9.37
N PRO A 76 8.78 -48.41 9.00
CA PRO A 76 8.40 -48.54 7.58
C PRO A 76 6.91 -48.33 7.17
N ASP A 77 6.73 -48.17 5.85
CA ASP A 77 5.67 -48.63 4.94
C ASP A 77 4.16 -48.46 5.22
N LEU A 78 3.44 -47.87 4.24
CA LEU A 78 2.30 -48.55 3.59
C LEU A 78 1.80 -47.85 2.30
N ALA A 79 1.55 -48.66 1.27
CA ALA A 79 1.05 -48.29 -0.05
C ALA A 79 -0.44 -48.66 -0.25
N ARG A 80 -1.04 -48.08 -1.32
CA ARG A 80 -2.31 -48.42 -2.02
C ARG A 80 -3.61 -47.99 -1.31
N LYS A 81 -4.65 -47.42 -1.95
CA LYS A 81 -5.29 -47.66 -3.26
C LYS A 81 -6.42 -46.62 -3.47
N LEU A 82 -6.68 -46.17 -4.71
CA LEU A 82 -7.95 -45.52 -5.12
C LEU A 82 -8.69 -46.44 -6.13
N PRO A 83 -10.03 -46.34 -6.31
CA PRO A 83 -10.82 -47.29 -7.09
C PRO A 83 -11.09 -46.88 -8.55
N ASN A 84 -11.32 -47.91 -9.38
CA ASN A 84 -11.92 -47.93 -10.74
C ASN A 84 -13.34 -47.31 -10.75
N GLY A 85 -14.00 -46.92 -11.85
CA GLY A 85 -13.80 -46.99 -13.31
C GLY A 85 -15.18 -46.80 -13.99
N ASP A 86 -15.24 -46.51 -15.30
CA ASP A 86 -16.23 -47.07 -16.26
C ASP A 86 -15.96 -46.68 -17.74
N ALA A 87 -16.30 -47.63 -18.63
CA ALA A 87 -16.02 -47.76 -20.08
C ALA A 87 -17.10 -47.07 -20.98
N ALA A 88 -17.18 -47.09 -22.33
CA ALA A 88 -16.67 -47.88 -23.47
C ALA A 88 -16.81 -47.04 -24.79
N ILE A 89 -16.23 -47.34 -25.97
CA ILE A 89 -16.74 -48.16 -27.13
C ILE A 89 -15.68 -48.01 -28.28
N LEU A 90 -14.94 -49.05 -28.73
CA LEU A 90 -15.15 -49.99 -29.87
C LEU A 90 -14.89 -49.46 -31.31
N GLN A 91 -13.79 -49.89 -31.97
CA GLN A 91 -13.75 -50.78 -33.17
C GLN A 91 -12.39 -50.75 -33.94
N SER A 92 -11.94 -51.94 -34.34
CA SER A 92 -10.85 -52.27 -35.30
C SER A 92 -11.48 -53.02 -36.50
N PRO A 93 -10.77 -53.35 -37.62
CA PRO A 93 -9.75 -54.41 -37.66
C PRO A 93 -8.62 -54.30 -38.72
N SER A 94 -7.65 -55.22 -38.59
CA SER A 94 -6.50 -55.60 -39.44
C SER A 94 -6.87 -56.11 -40.86
N PRO A 95 -5.94 -56.47 -41.79
CA PRO A 95 -5.18 -57.73 -41.69
C PRO A 95 -3.80 -57.82 -42.41
N SER A 96 -3.28 -59.05 -42.30
CA SER A 96 -2.06 -59.75 -42.68
C SER A 96 -1.67 -59.86 -44.17
N VAL A 97 -0.40 -60.25 -44.33
CA VAL A 97 0.40 -60.60 -45.53
C VAL A 97 0.07 -62.00 -46.06
N ASP A 98 0.14 -62.19 -47.39
CA ASP A 98 0.26 -63.53 -48.00
C ASP A 98 1.14 -63.53 -49.28
N LYS A 99 1.74 -64.70 -49.59
CA LYS A 99 2.73 -64.97 -50.65
C LYS A 99 2.10 -65.25 -52.03
N GLY A 100 2.85 -64.99 -53.10
CA GLY A 100 2.52 -65.48 -54.45
C GLY A 100 3.67 -65.36 -55.47
N THR A 101 3.98 -66.48 -56.12
CA THR A 101 5.01 -66.75 -57.14
C THR A 101 4.53 -66.49 -58.58
N GLY A 102 5.45 -66.23 -59.54
CA GLY A 102 5.22 -66.61 -60.97
C GLY A 102 5.76 -65.68 -62.07
N THR A 103 6.89 -66.09 -62.67
CA THR A 103 7.22 -66.18 -64.13
C THR A 103 7.00 -65.05 -65.15
N ASP A 104 8.13 -64.66 -65.78
CA ASP A 104 8.44 -64.45 -67.21
C ASP A 104 7.45 -63.80 -68.19
N SER A 105 7.90 -62.70 -68.83
CA SER A 105 7.95 -62.56 -70.30
C SER A 105 8.69 -61.27 -70.72
N GLY A 106 9.41 -61.36 -71.83
CA GLY A 106 10.43 -60.39 -72.27
C GLY A 106 9.91 -59.10 -72.91
N GLY A 107 10.87 -58.23 -73.25
CA GLY A 107 10.59 -57.01 -73.99
C GLY A 107 11.72 -55.99 -73.93
N SER A 108 12.66 -56.12 -74.87
CA SER A 108 13.62 -55.09 -75.27
C SER A 108 12.97 -53.72 -75.48
N SER A 109 13.53 -52.65 -74.89
CA SER A 109 14.20 -51.57 -75.63
C SER A 109 14.39 -50.36 -74.71
N GLY A 110 15.60 -49.80 -74.74
CA GLY A 110 16.01 -48.75 -73.83
C GLY A 110 15.39 -47.39 -74.11
N ARG A 111 15.36 -46.57 -73.06
CA ARG A 111 15.69 -45.14 -73.17
C ARG A 111 16.11 -44.62 -71.80
N HIS A 112 17.30 -44.03 -71.78
CA HIS A 112 17.92 -43.35 -70.66
C HIS A 112 16.97 -42.33 -70.01
N GLY A 113 16.83 -42.45 -68.69
CA GLY A 113 16.50 -41.37 -67.79
C GLY A 113 17.39 -41.52 -66.57
N GLU A 114 18.52 -40.82 -66.56
CA GLU A 114 19.40 -40.71 -65.39
C GLU A 114 18.59 -40.14 -64.21
N ARG A 115 18.31 -40.97 -63.21
CA ARG A 115 18.14 -40.50 -61.83
C ARG A 115 19.48 -40.65 -61.16
N ALA A 116 20.22 -39.54 -61.06
CA ALA A 116 21.38 -39.45 -60.20
C ALA A 116 20.96 -39.70 -58.75
N VAL A 117 21.18 -40.92 -58.26
CA VAL A 117 21.23 -41.19 -56.83
C VAL A 117 22.58 -40.67 -56.36
N LEU A 118 22.57 -39.57 -55.60
CA LEU A 118 23.75 -39.08 -54.90
C LEU A 118 24.16 -40.13 -53.85
N GLU A 119 25.08 -41.04 -54.22
CA GLU A 119 25.82 -41.84 -53.25
C GLU A 119 26.75 -40.91 -52.48
N LEU A 120 26.31 -40.42 -51.32
CA LEU A 120 27.16 -39.72 -50.36
C LEU A 120 28.01 -40.75 -49.62
N ASP A 121 29.33 -40.56 -49.64
CA ASP A 121 30.32 -41.37 -48.91
C ASP A 121 30.05 -41.32 -47.39
N CYS A 122 30.42 -42.35 -46.62
CA CYS A 122 30.17 -42.49 -45.18
C CYS A 122 30.65 -41.26 -44.37
N LYS A 123 31.75 -40.64 -44.82
CA LYS A 123 32.27 -39.38 -44.25
C LYS A 123 31.34 -38.18 -44.47
N GLN A 124 30.65 -38.12 -45.60
CA GLN A 124 29.68 -37.06 -45.90
C GLN A 124 28.39 -37.23 -45.09
N TRP A 125 27.95 -38.48 -44.85
CA TRP A 125 26.83 -38.77 -43.94
C TRP A 125 27.12 -38.35 -42.50
N LEU A 126 28.34 -38.61 -42.00
CA LEU A 126 28.75 -38.14 -40.67
C LEU A 126 28.77 -36.61 -40.57
N ALA A 127 29.20 -35.91 -41.62
CA ALA A 127 29.17 -34.44 -41.67
C ALA A 127 27.74 -33.88 -41.69
N VAL A 128 26.83 -34.49 -42.47
CA VAL A 128 25.42 -34.10 -42.51
C VAL A 128 24.73 -34.38 -41.18
N CYS A 129 24.95 -35.55 -40.58
CA CYS A 129 24.43 -35.87 -39.25
C CYS A 129 24.98 -34.91 -38.18
N GLY A 130 26.27 -34.56 -38.24
CA GLY A 130 26.88 -33.56 -37.36
C GLY A 130 26.24 -32.17 -37.51
N LEU A 131 26.03 -31.71 -38.75
CA LEU A 131 25.33 -30.45 -39.04
C LEU A 131 23.88 -30.45 -38.56
N LEU A 132 23.16 -31.57 -38.72
CA LEU A 132 21.79 -31.71 -38.22
C LEU A 132 21.74 -31.71 -36.69
N ILE A 133 22.70 -32.34 -36.01
CA ILE A 133 22.80 -32.30 -34.55
C ILE A 133 23.09 -30.88 -34.07
N VAL A 134 24.01 -30.16 -34.72
CA VAL A 134 24.31 -28.75 -34.39
C VAL A 134 23.10 -27.85 -34.66
N ALA A 135 22.39 -28.03 -35.78
CA ALA A 135 21.19 -27.27 -36.09
C ALA A 135 20.04 -27.57 -35.11
N ALA A 136 19.88 -28.83 -34.69
CA ALA A 136 18.92 -29.21 -33.66
C ALA A 136 19.31 -28.64 -32.29
N ALA A 137 20.59 -28.68 -31.93
CA ALA A 137 21.11 -28.09 -30.70
C ALA A 137 20.94 -26.56 -30.67
N LEU A 138 21.14 -25.86 -31.81
CA LEU A 138 20.86 -24.43 -31.94
C LEU A 138 19.36 -24.12 -31.90
N GLY A 139 18.53 -24.95 -32.56
CA GLY A 139 17.08 -24.82 -32.53
C GLY A 139 16.51 -24.98 -31.12
N VAL A 140 17.00 -25.98 -30.36
CA VAL A 140 16.57 -26.23 -28.97
C VAL A 140 17.21 -25.25 -27.99
N GLY A 141 18.50 -24.94 -28.15
CA GLY A 141 19.26 -24.11 -27.22
C GLY A 141 19.02 -22.60 -27.38
N VAL A 142 18.63 -22.14 -28.57
CA VAL A 142 18.41 -20.71 -28.87
C VAL A 142 17.01 -20.47 -29.43
N GLY A 143 16.59 -21.27 -30.42
CA GLY A 143 15.31 -21.07 -31.11
C GLY A 143 14.08 -21.23 -30.20
N VAL A 144 14.05 -22.27 -29.36
CA VAL A 144 12.93 -22.52 -28.43
C VAL A 144 12.86 -21.46 -27.31
N PRO A 145 13.95 -21.13 -26.59
CA PRO A 145 13.94 -20.05 -25.60
C PRO A 145 13.49 -18.71 -26.19
N LEU A 146 14.04 -18.32 -27.34
CA LEU A 146 13.67 -17.07 -28.00
C LEU A 146 12.20 -17.07 -28.43
N ALA A 147 11.67 -18.19 -28.95
CA ALA A 147 10.26 -18.29 -29.30
C ALA A 147 9.32 -18.20 -28.08
N LEU A 148 9.73 -18.78 -26.94
CA LEU A 148 8.99 -18.69 -25.68
C LEU A 148 9.00 -17.26 -25.13
N GLU A 149 10.13 -16.57 -25.20
CA GLU A 149 10.29 -15.18 -24.78
C GLU A 149 9.51 -14.20 -25.67
N LEU A 150 9.52 -14.42 -26.99
CA LEU A 150 8.69 -13.65 -27.92
C LEU A 150 7.20 -13.89 -27.66
N ARG A 151 6.80 -15.11 -27.33
CA ARG A 151 5.42 -15.45 -26.99
C ARG A 151 5.00 -14.81 -25.66
N SER A 152 5.83 -14.89 -24.62
CA SER A 152 5.53 -14.27 -23.32
C SER A 152 5.42 -12.75 -23.46
N SER A 153 6.31 -12.11 -24.22
CA SER A 153 6.28 -10.67 -24.51
C SER A 153 4.99 -10.26 -25.23
N ARG A 154 4.57 -11.00 -26.28
CA ARG A 154 3.31 -10.72 -26.99
C ARG A 154 2.09 -10.88 -26.10
N LEU A 155 2.09 -11.88 -25.21
CA LEU A 155 1.00 -12.09 -24.25
C LEU A 155 0.93 -10.97 -23.21
N LEU A 156 2.07 -10.51 -22.71
CA LEU A 156 2.14 -9.38 -21.79
C LEU A 156 1.60 -8.10 -22.45
N GLU A 157 2.04 -7.78 -23.66
CA GLU A 157 1.57 -6.59 -24.37
C GLU A 157 0.05 -6.65 -24.62
N ALA A 158 -0.49 -7.82 -24.96
CA ALA A 158 -1.94 -8.01 -25.09
C ALA A 158 -2.69 -7.76 -23.77
N ARG A 159 -2.15 -8.23 -22.62
CA ARG A 159 -2.74 -7.95 -21.30
C ARG A 159 -2.66 -6.47 -20.95
N LEU A 160 -1.52 -5.82 -21.20
CA LEU A 160 -1.34 -4.39 -20.99
C LEU A 160 -2.32 -3.56 -21.84
N GLN A 161 -2.60 -3.95 -23.08
CA GLN A 161 -3.60 -3.27 -23.92
C GLN A 161 -5.02 -3.38 -23.33
N VAL A 162 -5.38 -4.53 -22.77
CA VAL A 162 -6.66 -4.71 -22.07
C VAL A 162 -6.72 -3.82 -20.82
N VAL A 163 -5.66 -3.83 -20.00
CA VAL A 163 -5.56 -2.98 -18.80
C VAL A 163 -5.64 -1.51 -19.15
N ARG A 164 -4.88 -1.03 -20.14
CA ARG A 164 -4.95 0.37 -20.61
C ARG A 164 -6.34 0.77 -21.08
N ARG A 165 -7.11 -0.16 -21.68
CA ARG A 165 -8.52 0.10 -22.03
C ARG A 165 -9.38 0.23 -20.78
N ILE A 166 -9.22 -0.68 -19.82
CA ILE A 166 -9.93 -0.65 -18.54
C ILE A 166 -9.65 0.68 -17.80
N LEU A 167 -8.39 1.09 -17.71
CA LEU A 167 -7.99 2.31 -17.01
C LEU A 167 -8.41 3.61 -17.73
N LYS A 168 -8.82 3.54 -19.01
CA LYS A 168 -9.52 4.65 -19.67
C LYS A 168 -11.00 4.72 -19.26
N GLU A 169 -11.62 3.57 -19.02
CA GLU A 169 -13.04 3.47 -18.67
C GLU A 169 -13.32 3.75 -17.18
N VAL A 170 -12.42 3.33 -16.29
CA VAL A 170 -12.56 3.47 -14.83
C VAL A 170 -11.27 4.10 -14.28
N PRO A 171 -11.37 5.10 -13.40
CA PRO A 171 -10.19 5.67 -12.75
C PRO A 171 -9.48 4.60 -11.94
N LEU A 172 -8.15 4.50 -12.11
CA LEU A 172 -7.33 3.89 -11.07
C LEU A 172 -7.33 4.83 -9.87
N VAL A 173 -7.77 4.35 -8.71
CA VAL A 173 -7.78 5.10 -7.48
C VAL A 173 -6.79 4.49 -6.49
N ASP A 174 -5.77 5.27 -6.15
CA ASP A 174 -4.87 4.94 -5.04
C ASP A 174 -5.32 5.67 -3.76
N GLY A 175 -5.37 4.91 -2.65
CA GLY A 175 -5.91 5.37 -1.37
C GLY A 175 -4.96 6.16 -0.48
N HIS A 176 -3.66 6.13 -0.75
CA HIS A 176 -2.69 6.71 0.17
C HIS A 176 -1.33 7.00 -0.47
N ASN A 177 -0.95 8.28 -0.47
CA ASN A 177 0.34 8.75 -0.98
C ASN A 177 0.83 9.98 -0.19
N ASP A 178 2.07 9.91 0.30
CA ASP A 178 2.69 10.87 1.22
C ASP A 178 3.55 11.94 0.54
N LEU A 179 3.39 12.15 -0.76
CA LEU A 179 4.07 13.25 -1.45
C LEU A 179 3.95 14.60 -0.71
N PRO A 180 2.79 15.00 -0.12
CA PRO A 180 2.70 16.24 0.66
C PRO A 180 3.67 16.30 1.84
N TRP A 181 3.95 15.17 2.49
CA TRP A 181 4.95 15.11 3.56
C TRP A 181 6.36 15.33 3.02
N ASN A 182 6.70 14.76 1.87
CA ASN A 182 8.02 14.97 1.27
C ASN A 182 8.22 16.40 0.78
N ILE A 183 7.17 17.06 0.26
CA ILE A 183 7.19 18.49 -0.06
C ILE A 183 7.47 19.32 1.21
N ARG A 184 6.86 18.97 2.35
CA ARG A 184 7.15 19.63 3.63
C ARG A 184 8.59 19.38 4.08
N LYS A 185 9.02 18.12 4.08
CA LYS A 185 10.33 17.70 4.57
C LYS A 185 11.47 18.32 3.77
N PHE A 186 11.35 18.37 2.45
CA PHE A 186 12.42 18.83 1.56
C PHE A 186 12.35 20.32 1.23
N LEU A 187 11.15 20.88 1.09
CA LEU A 187 10.97 22.27 0.64
C LEU A 187 10.28 23.16 1.65
N HIS A 188 9.92 22.66 2.84
CA HIS A 188 9.13 23.43 3.81
C HIS A 188 7.86 24.02 3.17
N ASN A 189 7.18 23.23 2.33
CA ASN A 189 5.95 23.61 1.61
C ASN A 189 6.08 24.74 0.58
N GLN A 190 7.31 25.12 0.21
CA GLN A 190 7.60 26.13 -0.82
C GLN A 190 7.43 25.56 -2.23
N LEU A 191 6.19 25.56 -2.72
CA LEU A 191 5.86 24.99 -4.03
C LEU A 191 6.47 25.75 -5.21
N HIS A 192 6.98 26.98 -5.03
CA HIS A 192 7.67 27.70 -6.12
C HIS A 192 8.80 26.84 -6.71
N ASP A 193 9.58 26.22 -5.84
CA ASP A 193 10.76 25.41 -6.19
C ASP A 193 10.41 23.93 -6.46
N PHE A 194 9.11 23.58 -6.44
CA PHE A 194 8.64 22.22 -6.70
C PHE A 194 8.15 22.04 -8.14
N HIS A 195 8.93 21.33 -8.96
CA HIS A 195 8.64 21.09 -10.38
C HIS A 195 7.96 19.74 -10.63
N PHE A 196 6.78 19.53 -10.04
CA PHE A 196 6.00 18.29 -10.12
C PHE A 196 5.67 17.79 -11.54
N SER A 197 5.70 18.68 -12.55
CA SER A 197 5.49 18.32 -13.96
C SER A 197 6.69 17.64 -14.62
N GLU A 198 7.86 17.71 -14.00
CA GLU A 198 9.10 17.09 -14.47
C GLU A 198 9.31 15.71 -13.83
N ASP A 199 10.32 14.98 -14.29
CA ASP A 199 10.72 13.71 -13.69
C ASP A 199 11.57 13.98 -12.45
N LEU A 200 10.99 13.82 -11.26
CA LEU A 200 11.67 14.14 -10.01
C LEU A 200 12.87 13.23 -9.73
N ARG A 201 13.01 12.09 -10.42
CA ARG A 201 14.21 11.25 -10.33
C ARG A 201 15.47 11.94 -10.90
N GLN A 202 15.29 13.05 -11.61
CA GLN A 202 16.37 13.86 -12.18
C GLN A 202 16.58 15.17 -11.42
N GLN A 203 15.89 15.40 -10.30
CA GLN A 203 15.92 16.66 -9.56
C GLN A 203 16.31 16.46 -8.10
N GLU A 204 17.26 17.24 -7.61
CA GLU A 204 17.63 17.24 -6.20
C GLU A 204 16.57 17.96 -5.34
N PRO A 205 16.28 17.48 -4.10
CA PRO A 205 16.84 16.28 -3.45
C PRO A 205 16.14 14.95 -3.79
N TRP A 206 15.12 14.94 -4.67
CA TRP A 206 14.33 13.75 -4.99
C TRP A 206 15.10 12.63 -5.70
N SER A 207 16.07 12.97 -6.54
CA SER A 207 16.92 12.01 -7.27
C SER A 207 17.69 11.05 -6.35
N GLN A 208 17.95 11.46 -5.11
CA GLN A 208 18.67 10.67 -4.10
C GLN A 208 17.73 10.11 -3.03
N SER A 209 16.46 10.49 -3.04
CA SER A 209 15.50 10.09 -2.02
C SER A 209 14.89 8.74 -2.36
N VAL A 210 15.01 7.78 -1.44
CA VAL A 210 14.26 6.51 -1.47
C VAL A 210 12.74 6.70 -1.25
N TRP A 211 12.31 7.93 -0.95
CA TRP A 211 10.91 8.33 -0.86
C TRP A 211 10.46 9.16 -2.07
N SER A 212 11.10 9.01 -3.24
CA SER A 212 10.70 9.71 -4.48
C SER A 212 9.99 8.78 -5.45
N HIS A 213 8.70 8.62 -5.25
CA HIS A 213 7.86 7.67 -6.00
C HIS A 213 6.89 8.36 -6.95
N THR A 214 6.61 9.65 -6.76
CA THR A 214 5.51 10.31 -7.47
C THR A 214 5.93 11.60 -8.15
N ASP A 215 5.60 11.69 -9.44
CA ASP A 215 5.55 12.93 -10.21
C ASP A 215 4.46 12.84 -11.28
N LEU A 216 4.08 13.96 -11.92
CA LEU A 216 3.02 13.95 -12.94
C LEU A 216 3.38 13.08 -14.14
N HIS A 217 4.68 12.94 -14.45
CA HIS A 217 5.12 12.08 -15.55
C HIS A 217 4.81 10.62 -15.25
N ARG A 218 5.22 10.12 -14.08
CA ARG A 218 4.97 8.75 -13.62
C ARG A 218 3.50 8.49 -13.33
N LEU A 219 2.75 9.43 -12.75
CA LEU A 219 1.30 9.30 -12.55
C LEU A 219 0.57 9.06 -13.89
N LYS A 220 0.97 9.79 -14.93
CA LYS A 220 0.43 9.61 -16.29
C LYS A 220 0.80 8.26 -16.88
N GLN A 221 2.05 7.81 -16.72
CA GLN A 221 2.48 6.48 -17.18
C GLN A 221 1.71 5.35 -16.46
N GLY A 222 1.47 5.54 -15.15
CA GLY A 222 0.69 4.64 -14.31
C GLY A 222 -0.81 4.67 -14.59
N MET A 223 -1.28 5.64 -15.38
CA MET A 223 -2.68 5.89 -15.65
C MET A 223 -3.51 6.07 -14.37
N VAL A 224 -2.92 6.73 -13.37
CA VAL A 224 -3.61 7.08 -12.13
C VAL A 224 -4.73 8.07 -12.43
N GLY A 225 -5.97 7.69 -12.14
CA GLY A 225 -7.16 8.51 -12.38
C GLY A 225 -7.58 9.31 -11.15
N ALA A 226 -7.25 8.82 -9.96
CA ALA A 226 -7.45 9.51 -8.70
C ALA A 226 -6.40 9.14 -7.65
N GLN A 227 -6.08 10.10 -6.79
CA GLN A 227 -5.14 9.94 -5.69
C GLN A 227 -5.72 10.59 -4.44
N PHE A 228 -5.74 9.85 -3.34
CA PHE A 228 -5.82 10.45 -2.01
C PHE A 228 -4.42 10.85 -1.56
N TRP A 229 -4.23 12.15 -1.36
CA TRP A 229 -3.01 12.74 -0.82
C TRP A 229 -3.10 12.75 0.71
N SER A 230 -2.09 12.18 1.36
CA SER A 230 -2.02 12.11 2.82
C SER A 230 -1.64 13.48 3.39
N ALA A 231 -2.53 14.04 4.21
CA ALA A 231 -2.26 15.16 5.09
C ALA A 231 -1.71 14.64 6.44
N TYR A 232 -0.61 13.89 6.35
CA TYR A 232 0.10 13.30 7.47
C TYR A 232 0.86 14.33 8.31
N VAL A 233 0.85 14.14 9.63
CA VAL A 233 1.72 14.84 10.58
C VAL A 233 2.31 13.87 11.60
N PRO A 234 3.59 14.05 12.03
CA PRO A 234 4.23 13.12 12.95
C PRO A 234 3.53 12.98 14.29
N CYS A 235 3.53 11.77 14.86
CA CYS A 235 2.99 11.48 16.19
C CYS A 235 3.55 12.39 17.30
N GLY A 236 4.81 12.82 17.20
CA GLY A 236 5.43 13.73 18.15
C GLY A 236 4.81 15.14 18.20
N SER A 237 3.95 15.49 17.24
CA SER A 237 3.16 16.75 17.26
C SER A 237 1.88 16.64 18.10
N GLN A 238 1.50 15.43 18.51
CA GLN A 238 0.32 15.23 19.34
C GLN A 238 0.47 16.00 20.65
N TYR A 239 -0.60 16.70 21.05
CA TYR A 239 -0.64 17.61 22.21
C TYR A 239 0.16 18.92 22.07
N LEU A 240 0.76 19.15 20.90
CA LEU A 240 1.50 20.36 20.55
C LEU A 240 0.80 21.09 19.39
N ASP A 241 1.37 21.06 18.20
CA ASP A 241 0.98 21.81 17.01
C ASP A 241 0.31 20.94 15.93
N SER A 242 -0.11 19.71 16.25
CA SER A 242 -0.71 18.77 15.29
C SER A 242 -1.81 19.40 14.42
N VAL A 243 -2.74 20.15 15.03
CA VAL A 243 -3.83 20.83 14.30
C VAL A 243 -3.30 21.83 13.27
N GLN A 244 -2.31 22.66 13.66
CA GLN A 244 -1.70 23.63 12.76
C GLN A 244 -0.98 22.93 11.61
N LEU A 245 -0.17 21.92 11.93
CA LEU A 245 0.57 21.14 10.94
C LEU A 245 -0.38 20.49 9.93
N THR A 246 -1.49 19.92 10.38
CA THR A 246 -2.48 19.30 9.48
C THR A 246 -3.11 20.36 8.56
N LEU A 247 -3.41 21.56 9.06
CA LEU A 247 -3.91 22.67 8.23
C LEU A 247 -2.89 23.06 7.15
N GLU A 248 -1.60 23.15 7.49
CA GLU A 248 -0.52 23.43 6.53
C GLU A 248 -0.39 22.32 5.47
N GLN A 249 -0.57 21.06 5.86
CA GLN A 249 -0.54 19.92 4.93
C GLN A 249 -1.77 19.89 4.01
N ILE A 250 -2.96 20.21 4.53
CA ILE A 250 -4.16 20.41 3.71
C ILE A 250 -3.92 21.55 2.71
N ASP A 251 -3.42 22.69 3.16
CA ASP A 251 -3.11 23.84 2.31
C ASP A 251 -2.11 23.51 1.19
N VAL A 252 -1.01 22.81 1.48
CA VAL A 252 -0.04 22.46 0.43
C VAL A 252 -0.65 21.53 -0.62
N ILE A 253 -1.58 20.64 -0.26
CA ILE A 253 -2.31 19.81 -1.23
C ILE A 253 -3.18 20.70 -2.13
N HIS A 254 -3.96 21.63 -1.56
CA HIS A 254 -4.75 22.58 -2.35
C HIS A 254 -3.87 23.36 -3.32
N ARG A 255 -2.81 24.00 -2.83
CA ARG A 255 -1.90 24.80 -3.67
C ARG A 255 -1.18 23.97 -4.72
N LEU A 256 -0.84 22.71 -4.43
CA LEU A 256 -0.23 21.81 -5.40
C LEU A 256 -1.18 21.55 -6.57
N VAL A 257 -2.43 21.21 -6.27
CA VAL A 257 -3.45 20.96 -7.27
C VAL A 257 -3.74 22.21 -8.11
N ASP A 258 -3.87 23.37 -7.45
CA ASP A 258 -4.11 24.66 -8.10
C ASP A 258 -2.94 25.10 -9.01
N LYS A 259 -1.71 24.66 -8.71
CA LYS A 259 -0.53 24.91 -9.55
C LYS A 259 -0.59 24.12 -10.87
N TYR A 260 -1.29 22.99 -10.93
CA TYR A 260 -1.36 22.10 -12.10
C TYR A 260 -2.81 21.83 -12.57
N PRO A 261 -3.62 22.86 -12.89
CA PRO A 261 -5.07 22.71 -13.12
C PRO A 261 -5.42 21.95 -14.40
N ASN A 262 -4.47 21.83 -15.34
CA ASN A 262 -4.63 21.07 -16.58
C ASN A 262 -4.44 19.57 -16.38
N GLN A 263 -3.75 19.16 -15.31
CA GLN A 263 -3.40 17.77 -15.03
C GLN A 263 -4.13 17.24 -13.79
N MET A 264 -4.51 18.12 -12.87
CA MET A 264 -5.08 17.76 -11.57
C MET A 264 -6.38 18.52 -11.33
N GLN A 265 -7.25 17.94 -10.51
CA GLN A 265 -8.46 18.61 -10.05
C GLN A 265 -8.75 18.18 -8.62
N LEU A 266 -8.92 19.14 -7.72
CA LEU A 266 -9.34 18.84 -6.35
C LEU A 266 -10.82 18.43 -6.41
N VAL A 267 -11.12 17.26 -5.85
CA VAL A 267 -12.49 16.76 -5.79
C VAL A 267 -12.79 16.25 -4.40
N THR A 268 -14.08 16.29 -4.05
CA THR A 268 -14.54 15.99 -2.70
C THR A 268 -15.77 15.10 -2.69
N SER A 269 -15.99 14.36 -3.77
CA SER A 269 -17.10 13.41 -3.92
C SER A 269 -16.75 12.26 -4.83
N ALA A 270 -17.50 11.15 -4.73
CA ALA A 270 -17.32 10.02 -5.62
C ALA A 270 -17.62 10.38 -7.08
N LYS A 271 -18.62 11.25 -7.30
CA LYS A 271 -18.94 11.81 -8.62
C LYS A 271 -17.80 12.67 -9.16
N GLY A 272 -17.19 13.50 -8.31
CA GLY A 272 -16.05 14.33 -8.70
C GLY A 272 -14.86 13.51 -9.20
N ILE A 273 -14.60 12.33 -8.61
CA ILE A 273 -13.56 11.40 -9.09
C ILE A 273 -13.81 11.03 -10.56
N GLU A 274 -15.03 10.64 -10.89
CA GLU A 274 -15.38 10.21 -12.25
C GLU A 274 -15.34 11.36 -13.25
N GLU A 275 -15.81 12.55 -12.86
CA GLU A 275 -15.79 13.75 -13.72
C GLU A 275 -14.36 14.22 -14.02
N ALA A 276 -13.49 14.24 -13.01
CA ALA A 276 -12.07 14.58 -13.18
C ALA A 276 -11.38 13.58 -14.11
N HIS A 277 -11.60 12.27 -13.89
CA HIS A 277 -11.07 11.21 -14.75
C HIS A 277 -11.55 11.32 -16.20
N GLN A 278 -12.84 11.57 -16.42
CA GLN A 278 -13.41 11.80 -17.76
C GLN A 278 -12.80 13.02 -18.46
N SER A 279 -12.41 14.04 -17.69
CA SER A 279 -11.68 15.21 -18.21
C SER A 279 -10.19 14.97 -18.45
N GLY A 280 -9.69 13.76 -18.17
CA GLY A 280 -8.27 13.40 -18.32
C GLY A 280 -7.37 13.97 -17.24
N ARG A 281 -7.94 14.40 -16.10
CA ARG A 281 -7.22 14.94 -14.95
C ARG A 281 -7.18 13.92 -13.81
N VAL A 282 -6.12 13.98 -13.02
CA VAL A 282 -6.00 13.21 -11.78
C VAL A 282 -6.90 13.85 -10.72
N ALA A 283 -7.96 13.13 -10.35
CA ALA A 283 -8.81 13.50 -9.23
C ALA A 283 -7.97 13.48 -7.95
N SER A 284 -7.79 14.63 -7.32
CA SER A 284 -7.00 14.80 -6.11
C SER A 284 -7.93 14.96 -4.92
N LEU A 285 -7.79 14.07 -3.94
CA LEU A 285 -8.57 14.07 -2.70
C LEU A 285 -7.63 14.17 -1.51
N ILE A 286 -8.18 14.52 -0.35
CA ILE A 286 -7.41 14.70 0.88
C ILE A 286 -7.84 13.65 1.89
N GLY A 287 -6.85 12.95 2.45
CA GLY A 287 -7.00 12.06 3.58
C GLY A 287 -6.19 12.57 4.77
N VAL A 288 -6.79 12.67 5.96
CA VAL A 288 -6.06 13.06 7.17
C VAL A 288 -5.54 11.80 7.86
N GLU A 289 -4.23 11.68 7.99
CA GLU A 289 -3.62 10.49 8.59
C GLU A 289 -3.27 10.73 10.06
N GLY A 290 -4.09 10.15 10.94
CA GLY A 290 -3.90 10.15 12.38
C GLY A 290 -4.84 11.10 13.11
N GLY A 291 -5.62 10.53 14.04
CA GLY A 291 -6.62 11.25 14.84
C GLY A 291 -6.04 12.29 15.81
N HIS A 292 -4.73 12.25 16.10
CA HIS A 292 -4.04 13.30 16.87
C HIS A 292 -4.12 14.67 16.18
N SER A 293 -4.34 14.69 14.86
CA SER A 293 -4.64 15.89 14.07
C SER A 293 -5.87 16.65 14.56
N LEU A 294 -6.79 15.99 15.28
CA LEU A 294 -8.01 16.63 15.78
C LEU A 294 -7.77 17.49 17.03
N GLY A 295 -6.65 17.29 17.73
CA GLY A 295 -6.49 17.83 19.08
C GLY A 295 -7.63 17.42 20.02
N SER A 296 -8.23 16.24 19.79
CA SER A 296 -9.43 15.72 20.45
C SER A 296 -10.62 16.70 20.42
N SER A 297 -10.93 17.22 19.23
CA SER A 297 -12.03 18.16 18.98
C SER A 297 -12.87 17.78 17.75
N LEU A 298 -14.17 17.60 17.95
CA LEU A 298 -15.12 17.38 16.85
C LEU A 298 -15.33 18.62 15.98
N ALA A 299 -15.08 19.82 16.53
CA ALA A 299 -15.11 21.04 15.73
C ALA A 299 -13.98 21.05 14.69
N VAL A 300 -12.77 20.62 15.08
CA VAL A 300 -11.63 20.49 14.16
C VAL A 300 -11.92 19.45 13.07
N LEU A 301 -12.52 18.31 13.42
CA LEU A 301 -12.96 17.29 12.44
C LEU A 301 -13.89 17.89 11.37
N ARG A 302 -14.91 18.65 11.79
CA ARG A 302 -15.81 19.36 10.88
C ARG A 302 -15.08 20.36 9.99
N MET A 303 -14.07 21.06 10.53
CA MET A 303 -13.27 22.01 9.75
C MET A 303 -12.41 21.32 8.70
N PHE A 304 -11.76 20.20 9.03
CA PHE A 304 -11.06 19.41 8.03
C PHE A 304 -11.99 18.93 6.91
N TYR A 305 -13.21 18.49 7.24
CA TYR A 305 -14.20 18.14 6.23
C TYR A 305 -14.55 19.31 5.29
N GLN A 306 -14.78 20.50 5.85
CA GLN A 306 -15.04 21.71 5.06
C GLN A 306 -13.86 22.11 4.18
N LEU A 307 -12.64 21.89 4.65
CA LEU A 307 -11.41 22.10 3.90
C LEU A 307 -11.13 20.99 2.86
N GLY A 308 -12.01 19.99 2.73
CA GLY A 308 -11.96 18.99 1.65
C GLY A 308 -11.47 17.61 2.06
N ALA A 309 -11.14 17.36 3.32
CA ALA A 309 -10.79 16.01 3.79
C ALA A 309 -11.97 15.04 3.62
N ARG A 310 -11.71 13.84 3.12
CA ARG A 310 -12.75 12.82 2.81
C ARG A 310 -12.53 11.46 3.43
N TYR A 311 -11.36 11.22 4.00
CA TYR A 311 -11.21 10.21 5.06
C TYR A 311 -10.38 10.78 6.21
N MET A 312 -10.47 10.11 7.35
CA MET A 312 -9.51 10.26 8.43
C MET A 312 -9.10 8.89 8.97
N THR A 313 -7.80 8.66 9.07
CA THR A 313 -7.20 7.50 9.74
C THR A 313 -7.27 7.72 11.24
N LEU A 314 -7.92 6.81 11.97
CA LEU A 314 -8.25 7.05 13.39
C LEU A 314 -7.00 7.23 14.27
N THR A 315 -5.92 6.54 13.94
CA THR A 315 -4.60 6.67 14.58
C THR A 315 -3.51 6.70 13.52
N HIS A 316 -2.28 7.05 13.90
CA HIS A 316 -1.08 6.68 13.15
C HIS A 316 -0.34 5.61 13.99
N THR A 317 0.99 5.57 14.00
CA THR A 317 1.81 4.75 14.91
C THR A 317 1.79 5.21 16.37
N CYS A 318 0.73 5.88 16.82
CA CYS A 318 0.56 6.34 18.20
C CYS A 318 -0.92 6.33 18.56
N ASN A 319 -1.20 6.03 19.84
CA ASN A 319 -2.54 6.12 20.38
C ASN A 319 -2.98 7.59 20.44
N THR A 320 -4.28 7.81 20.27
CA THR A 320 -4.92 9.07 20.64
C THR A 320 -5.57 8.90 22.02
N PRO A 321 -6.06 9.97 22.66
CA PRO A 321 -6.87 9.84 23.88
C PRO A 321 -8.14 8.98 23.75
N TRP A 322 -8.53 8.58 22.55
CA TRP A 322 -9.82 7.96 22.27
C TRP A 322 -9.77 6.76 21.32
N ALA A 323 -8.58 6.37 20.86
CA ALA A 323 -8.36 5.22 19.98
C ALA A 323 -6.95 4.65 20.09
N ASP A 324 -6.85 3.32 20.12
CA ASP A 324 -5.59 2.57 20.14
C ASP A 324 -5.05 2.29 18.73
N SER A 325 -3.74 2.48 18.59
CA SER A 325 -2.97 2.19 17.38
C SER A 325 -2.50 0.74 17.33
N SER A 326 -2.09 0.29 16.14
CA SER A 326 -1.63 -1.07 15.88
C SER A 326 -0.39 -1.45 16.69
N LEU A 327 0.34 -0.48 17.25
CA LEU A 327 1.43 -0.79 18.17
C LEU A 327 0.94 -1.59 19.38
N ALA A 328 -0.32 -1.46 19.80
CA ALA A 328 -0.91 -2.26 20.88
C ALA A 328 -0.92 -3.76 20.58
N ASP A 329 -0.91 -4.14 19.29
CA ASP A 329 -0.87 -5.54 18.86
C ASP A 329 0.52 -5.93 18.34
N ASP A 330 1.54 -5.07 18.48
CA ASP A 330 2.88 -5.38 18.02
C ASP A 330 3.46 -6.52 18.86
N PRO A 331 3.91 -7.61 18.23
CA PRO A 331 4.47 -8.74 18.97
C PRO A 331 5.85 -8.46 19.57
N SER A 332 6.48 -7.32 19.26
CA SER A 332 7.72 -6.90 19.88
C SER A 332 7.48 -6.32 21.28
N ASP A 333 8.26 -6.74 22.27
CA ASP A 333 8.21 -6.25 23.67
C ASP A 333 8.65 -4.76 23.82
N THR A 334 8.71 -3.99 22.73
CA THR A 334 9.23 -2.62 22.68
C THR A 334 8.13 -1.58 22.56
N LEU A 335 7.10 -1.68 23.42
CA LEU A 335 6.15 -0.59 23.57
C LEU A 335 6.86 0.63 24.20
N PRO A 336 6.59 1.86 23.71
CA PRO A 336 7.02 3.07 24.40
C PRO A 336 6.54 3.06 25.84
N MET A 337 7.37 3.57 26.77
CA MET A 337 7.07 3.59 28.22
C MET A 337 5.77 4.35 28.58
N ASP A 338 5.24 5.16 27.67
CA ASP A 338 4.02 5.97 27.79
C ASP A 338 2.85 5.46 26.93
N PHE A 339 2.92 4.22 26.46
CA PHE A 339 1.87 3.58 25.68
C PHE A 339 0.67 3.19 26.56
N VAL A 340 -0.30 4.10 26.68
CA VAL A 340 -1.56 3.84 27.41
C VAL A 340 -2.61 3.29 26.45
N GLU A 341 -3.05 2.06 26.70
CA GLU A 341 -4.13 1.40 25.96
C GLU A 341 -5.51 1.81 26.51
N HIS A 342 -6.45 2.01 25.61
CA HIS A 342 -7.85 2.34 25.88
C HIS A 342 -8.79 1.13 25.73
N GLY A 343 -8.26 -0.01 25.25
CA GLY A 343 -9.05 -1.20 24.95
C GLY A 343 -9.85 -1.06 23.65
N GLY A 344 -9.30 -0.36 22.65
CA GLY A 344 -9.96 -0.05 21.39
C GLY A 344 -10.41 1.41 21.30
N LEU A 345 -11.74 1.64 21.23
CA LEU A 345 -12.33 2.98 21.19
C LEU A 345 -12.96 3.40 22.52
N SER A 346 -12.58 4.59 22.99
CA SER A 346 -13.27 5.22 24.12
C SER A 346 -14.69 5.68 23.76
N GLY A 347 -15.47 6.12 24.74
CA GLY A 347 -16.79 6.72 24.50
C GLY A 347 -16.74 7.88 23.50
N PHE A 348 -15.73 8.76 23.64
CA PHE A 348 -15.50 9.85 22.71
C PHE A 348 -15.09 9.35 21.31
N GLY A 349 -14.28 8.30 21.20
CA GLY A 349 -13.90 7.71 19.91
C GLY A 349 -15.12 7.21 19.11
N LYS A 350 -16.14 6.68 19.80
CA LYS A 350 -17.41 6.28 19.17
C LYS A 350 -18.19 7.49 18.65
N LEU A 351 -18.12 8.63 19.34
CA LEU A 351 -18.71 9.90 18.89
C LEU A 351 -17.97 10.48 17.68
N VAL A 352 -16.64 10.33 17.61
CA VAL A 352 -15.84 10.70 16.44
C VAL A 352 -16.33 9.93 15.20
N ILE A 353 -16.47 8.60 15.28
CA ILE A 353 -17.00 7.78 14.18
C ILE A 353 -18.40 8.21 13.77
N ARG A 354 -19.28 8.48 14.76
CA ARG A 354 -20.65 8.95 14.48
C ARG A 354 -20.64 10.28 13.73
N GLU A 355 -19.80 11.23 14.12
CA GLU A 355 -19.68 12.52 13.44
C GLU A 355 -19.08 12.37 12.04
N MET A 356 -18.13 11.45 11.84
CA MET A 356 -17.61 11.10 10.50
C MET A 356 -18.72 10.53 9.60
N ASN A 357 -19.56 9.61 10.11
CA ASN A 357 -20.70 9.09 9.36
C ASN A 357 -21.68 10.21 8.99
N ARG A 358 -22.01 11.11 9.93
CA ARG A 358 -22.90 12.25 9.70
C ARG A 358 -22.35 13.21 8.64
N LEU A 359 -21.03 13.43 8.63
CA LEU A 359 -20.36 14.27 7.63
C LEU A 359 -20.26 13.58 6.26
N GLY A 360 -20.28 12.26 6.20
CA GLY A 360 -19.87 11.52 5.00
C GLY A 360 -18.36 11.55 4.79
N MET A 361 -17.61 11.52 5.89
CA MET A 361 -16.17 11.27 5.91
C MET A 361 -15.94 9.77 6.11
N MET A 362 -15.12 9.16 5.25
CA MET A 362 -14.78 7.74 5.38
C MET A 362 -13.93 7.52 6.63
N VAL A 363 -14.29 6.48 7.39
CA VAL A 363 -13.50 6.02 8.54
C VAL A 363 -12.39 5.12 8.02
N ASP A 364 -11.14 5.53 8.21
CA ASP A 364 -9.97 4.74 7.82
C ASP A 364 -9.37 4.03 9.04
N LEU A 365 -9.23 2.70 8.91
CA LEU A 365 -8.76 1.77 9.92
C LEU A 365 -7.33 1.29 9.67
N SER A 366 -6.62 1.84 8.69
CA SER A 366 -5.17 1.71 8.68
C SER A 366 -4.57 2.27 9.98
N HIS A 367 -3.46 1.73 10.44
CA HIS A 367 -2.74 2.06 11.69
C HIS A 367 -3.43 1.74 13.02
N VAL A 368 -4.68 1.28 13.04
CA VAL A 368 -5.39 1.04 14.31
C VAL A 368 -5.13 -0.35 14.87
N SER A 369 -5.36 -0.54 16.17
CA SER A 369 -5.32 -1.88 16.79
C SER A 369 -6.49 -2.75 16.32
N VAL A 370 -6.35 -4.07 16.44
CA VAL A 370 -7.41 -5.04 16.12
C VAL A 370 -8.67 -4.75 16.93
N GLN A 371 -8.53 -4.40 18.22
CA GLN A 371 -9.68 -4.03 19.04
C GLN A 371 -10.36 -2.74 18.54
N THR A 372 -9.59 -1.72 18.13
CA THR A 372 -10.14 -0.53 17.48
C THR A 372 -10.86 -0.88 16.17
N MET A 373 -10.34 -1.82 15.37
CA MET A 373 -11.03 -2.31 14.15
C MET A 373 -12.39 -2.91 14.49
N VAL A 374 -12.46 -3.75 15.54
CA VAL A 374 -13.71 -4.38 16.00
C VAL A 374 -14.72 -3.31 16.41
N ASP A 375 -14.34 -2.40 17.31
CA ASP A 375 -15.23 -1.37 17.84
C ASP A 375 -15.73 -0.43 16.74
N ALA A 376 -14.85 -0.04 15.81
CA ALA A 376 -15.22 0.83 14.70
C ALA A 376 -16.24 0.18 13.78
N LEU A 377 -16.06 -1.11 13.45
CA LEU A 377 -16.98 -1.88 12.61
C LEU A 377 -18.34 -2.10 13.30
N GLU A 378 -18.40 -2.12 14.63
CA GLU A 378 -19.65 -2.23 15.39
C GLU A 378 -20.42 -0.91 15.48
N VAL A 379 -19.70 0.22 15.56
CA VAL A 379 -20.29 1.54 15.75
C VAL A 379 -20.69 2.21 14.43
N THR A 380 -19.85 2.08 13.40
CA THR A 380 -20.04 2.77 12.12
C THR A 380 -21.37 2.41 11.44
N LYS A 381 -21.95 3.38 10.75
CA LYS A 381 -23.15 3.23 9.91
C LYS A 381 -22.84 3.25 8.42
N ALA A 382 -21.65 3.69 8.05
CA ALA A 382 -21.15 3.67 6.68
C ALA A 382 -20.06 2.60 6.50
N PRO A 383 -19.82 2.15 5.25
CA PRO A 383 -18.67 1.33 4.94
C PRO A 383 -17.35 2.01 5.34
N VAL A 384 -16.43 1.24 5.93
CA VAL A 384 -15.09 1.73 6.33
C VAL A 384 -14.05 1.40 5.25
N ILE A 385 -12.88 2.04 5.36
CA ILE A 385 -11.73 1.73 4.51
C ILE A 385 -10.53 1.30 5.38
N PHE A 386 -9.62 0.56 4.77
CA PHE A 386 -8.21 0.56 5.15
C PHE A 386 -7.47 1.17 3.98
N SER A 387 -6.98 2.41 4.11
CA SER A 387 -6.42 3.18 3.00
C SER A 387 -5.09 2.62 2.49
N HIS A 388 -4.34 1.93 3.34
CA HIS A 388 -3.10 1.22 2.99
C HIS A 388 -2.78 0.14 4.04
N SER A 389 -3.33 -1.06 3.87
CA SER A 389 -3.03 -2.21 4.75
C SER A 389 -3.10 -3.52 3.98
N SER A 390 -2.34 -4.51 4.41
CA SER A 390 -2.24 -5.80 3.74
C SER A 390 -2.88 -6.89 4.61
N ALA A 391 -2.60 -8.17 4.33
CA ALA A 391 -3.31 -9.31 4.92
C ALA A 391 -2.44 -10.01 5.98
N LEU A 392 -2.92 -10.12 7.22
CA LEU A 392 -2.13 -10.64 8.33
C LEU A 392 -1.72 -12.10 8.12
N ALA A 393 -2.59 -12.89 7.47
CA ALA A 393 -2.37 -14.31 7.23
C ALA A 393 -1.12 -14.60 6.36
N LEU A 394 -0.67 -13.64 5.54
CA LEU A 394 0.51 -13.78 4.70
C LEU A 394 1.76 -13.13 5.31
N CYS A 395 1.58 -12.04 6.06
CA CYS A 395 2.65 -11.41 6.81
C CYS A 395 2.10 -10.93 8.17
N ASN A 396 2.65 -11.51 9.24
CA ASN A 396 2.29 -11.24 10.64
C ASN A 396 2.87 -9.89 11.14
N SER A 397 2.44 -8.81 10.52
CA SER A 397 2.67 -7.44 10.97
C SER A 397 1.40 -6.90 11.63
N SER A 398 1.51 -6.23 12.77
CA SER A 398 0.38 -5.56 13.42
C SER A 398 -0.31 -4.52 12.52
N ARG A 399 0.38 -4.06 11.46
CA ARG A 399 -0.18 -3.17 10.44
C ARG A 399 -1.13 -3.85 9.44
N ASN A 400 -1.21 -5.18 9.45
CA ASN A 400 -2.02 -5.97 8.53
C ASN A 400 -3.34 -6.46 9.12
N VAL A 401 -4.33 -6.67 8.24
CA VAL A 401 -5.71 -6.96 8.64
C VAL A 401 -5.91 -8.47 8.89
N PRO A 402 -6.39 -8.88 10.07
CA PRO A 402 -6.74 -10.28 10.34
C PRO A 402 -7.96 -10.77 9.55
N ASP A 403 -8.00 -12.06 9.22
CA ASP A 403 -9.10 -12.66 8.45
C ASP A 403 -10.48 -12.50 9.09
N HIS A 404 -10.57 -12.49 10.42
CA HIS A 404 -11.84 -12.28 11.10
C HIS A 404 -12.36 -10.84 10.95
N ILE A 405 -11.46 -9.87 10.82
CA ILE A 405 -11.78 -8.48 10.48
C ILE A 405 -12.16 -8.38 9.00
N LEU A 406 -11.43 -9.04 8.09
CA LEU A 406 -11.79 -9.10 6.67
C LEU A 406 -13.22 -9.62 6.44
N ARG A 407 -13.65 -10.63 7.20
CA ARG A 407 -15.04 -11.13 7.16
C ARG A 407 -16.05 -10.10 7.68
N LYS A 408 -15.76 -9.41 8.79
CA LYS A 408 -16.62 -8.33 9.31
C LYS A 408 -16.71 -7.16 8.32
N LEU A 409 -15.59 -6.80 7.69
CA LEU A 409 -15.51 -5.76 6.66
C LEU A 409 -16.40 -6.08 5.45
N ALA A 410 -16.44 -7.34 5.03
CA ALA A 410 -17.31 -7.78 3.94
C ALA A 410 -18.80 -7.54 4.26
N VAL A 411 -19.21 -7.82 5.50
CA VAL A 411 -20.58 -7.55 5.99
C VAL A 411 -20.86 -6.05 6.07
N ASN A 412 -19.89 -5.26 6.55
CA ASN A 412 -19.98 -3.79 6.61
C ASN A 412 -20.06 -3.15 5.21
N GLY A 413 -19.54 -3.80 4.17
CA GLY A 413 -19.49 -3.26 2.82
C GLY A 413 -18.21 -2.48 2.51
N GLY A 414 -17.22 -2.46 3.42
CA GLY A 414 -15.99 -1.68 3.31
C GLY A 414 -14.96 -2.23 2.31
N ILE A 415 -13.74 -1.73 2.35
CA ILE A 415 -12.65 -2.09 1.43
C ILE A 415 -11.28 -2.07 2.13
N VAL A 416 -10.41 -3.04 1.79
CA VAL A 416 -8.98 -2.98 2.09
C VAL A 416 -8.21 -2.57 0.85
N MET A 417 -7.43 -1.50 0.96
CA MET A 417 -6.57 -1.00 -0.10
C MET A 417 -5.14 -1.44 0.18
N VAL A 418 -4.59 -2.30 -0.68
CA VAL A 418 -3.37 -3.06 -0.38
C VAL A 418 -2.13 -2.16 -0.39
N SER A 419 -1.39 -2.17 0.72
CA SER A 419 -0.11 -1.47 0.88
C SER A 419 1.01 -2.17 0.11
N PHE A 420 1.93 -1.38 -0.45
CA PHE A 420 3.10 -1.90 -1.17
C PHE A 420 4.36 -1.93 -0.30
N PHE A 421 4.29 -1.66 1.00
CA PHE A 421 5.48 -1.71 1.84
C PHE A 421 6.01 -3.15 1.97
N SER A 422 7.28 -3.40 1.64
CA SER A 422 7.88 -4.75 1.68
C SER A 422 7.66 -5.45 3.03
N ASN A 423 7.85 -4.73 4.14
CA ASN A 423 7.73 -5.30 5.48
C ASN A 423 6.28 -5.65 5.86
N PHE A 424 5.29 -5.13 5.13
CA PHE A 424 3.88 -5.51 5.28
C PHE A 424 3.45 -6.61 4.29
N LEU A 425 4.28 -6.92 3.29
CA LEU A 425 4.01 -7.91 2.26
C LEU A 425 4.70 -9.25 2.52
N SER A 426 6.01 -9.22 2.74
CA SER A 426 6.82 -10.42 2.92
C SER A 426 7.33 -10.57 4.36
N CYS A 427 7.04 -9.60 5.24
CA CYS A 427 7.62 -9.50 6.58
C CYS A 427 9.16 -9.41 6.58
N THR A 428 9.72 -8.98 5.46
CA THR A 428 11.15 -8.72 5.27
C THR A 428 11.34 -7.43 4.48
N ASP A 429 12.57 -6.95 4.39
CA ASP A 429 12.90 -5.73 3.65
C ASP A 429 12.79 -5.88 2.12
N THR A 430 12.48 -7.09 1.63
CA THR A 430 12.38 -7.39 0.20
C THR A 430 11.03 -8.00 -0.16
N ALA A 431 10.35 -7.43 -1.14
CA ALA A 431 9.13 -7.98 -1.72
C ALA A 431 9.15 -7.83 -3.24
N THR A 432 8.19 -8.47 -3.90
CA THR A 432 7.97 -8.41 -5.34
C THR A 432 6.52 -8.06 -5.65
N LEU A 433 6.24 -7.70 -6.90
CA LEU A 433 4.87 -7.51 -7.37
C LEU A 433 3.97 -8.76 -7.14
N HIS A 434 4.55 -9.96 -7.08
CA HIS A 434 3.81 -11.19 -6.82
C HIS A 434 3.33 -11.30 -5.37
N ASP A 435 4.07 -10.74 -4.42
CA ASP A 435 3.65 -10.67 -3.02
C ASP A 435 2.43 -9.75 -2.89
N VAL A 436 2.43 -8.60 -3.59
CA VAL A 436 1.25 -7.72 -3.69
C VAL A 436 0.05 -8.48 -4.28
N ILE A 437 0.25 -9.25 -5.36
CA ILE A 437 -0.80 -10.08 -5.96
C ILE A 437 -1.31 -11.14 -4.96
N ALA A 438 -0.43 -11.74 -4.17
CA ALA A 438 -0.81 -12.73 -3.15
C ALA A 438 -1.74 -12.11 -2.10
N HIS A 439 -1.42 -10.91 -1.60
CA HIS A 439 -2.27 -10.17 -0.68
C HIS A 439 -3.63 -9.79 -1.28
N ILE A 440 -3.64 -9.28 -2.52
CA ILE A 440 -4.87 -8.97 -3.26
C ILE A 440 -5.76 -10.22 -3.38
N ASN A 441 -5.17 -11.36 -3.75
CA ASN A 441 -5.90 -12.62 -3.91
C ASN A 441 -6.41 -13.17 -2.57
N HIS A 442 -5.63 -13.07 -1.49
CA HIS A 442 -6.06 -13.49 -0.17
C HIS A 442 -7.25 -12.67 0.34
N ILE A 443 -7.18 -11.34 0.25
CA ILE A 443 -8.29 -10.45 0.64
C ILE A 443 -9.52 -10.75 -0.22
N ARG A 444 -9.35 -10.93 -1.54
CA ARG A 444 -10.44 -11.34 -2.44
C ARG A 444 -11.06 -12.68 -2.01
N ALA A 445 -10.26 -13.65 -1.56
CA ALA A 445 -10.75 -14.96 -1.14
C ALA A 445 -11.55 -14.89 0.17
N VAL A 446 -11.13 -14.06 1.12
CA VAL A 446 -11.76 -13.95 2.46
C VAL A 446 -12.93 -12.97 2.47
N ALA A 447 -12.75 -11.77 1.93
CA ALA A 447 -13.74 -10.69 1.97
C ALA A 447 -14.57 -10.60 0.69
N GLY A 448 -14.05 -11.07 -0.45
CA GLY A 448 -14.70 -10.98 -1.75
C GLY A 448 -14.16 -9.86 -2.63
N VAL A 449 -14.39 -9.96 -3.94
CA VAL A 449 -13.81 -9.05 -4.96
C VAL A 449 -14.26 -7.58 -4.84
N ASN A 450 -15.35 -7.29 -4.12
CA ASN A 450 -15.85 -5.93 -3.93
C ASN A 450 -15.13 -5.18 -2.79
N HIS A 451 -14.24 -5.86 -2.06
CA HIS A 451 -13.65 -5.39 -0.80
C HIS A 451 -12.12 -5.27 -0.86
N VAL A 452 -11.55 -5.24 -2.07
CA VAL A 452 -10.11 -5.06 -2.31
C VAL A 452 -9.86 -3.87 -3.25
N GLY A 453 -8.85 -3.07 -2.94
CA GLY A 453 -8.40 -1.89 -3.68
C GLY A 453 -6.88 -1.73 -3.64
N LEU A 454 -6.38 -0.58 -4.11
CA LEU A 454 -4.95 -0.25 -4.18
C LEU A 454 -4.65 0.96 -3.30
N GLY A 455 -3.68 0.85 -2.41
CA GLY A 455 -3.29 1.93 -1.50
C GLY A 455 -1.81 1.79 -1.18
N ALA A 456 -0.97 2.12 -2.16
CA ALA A 456 0.43 1.71 -2.17
C ALA A 456 1.22 2.23 -0.96
N GLY A 457 0.90 3.43 -0.45
CA GLY A 457 1.71 4.14 0.54
C GLY A 457 2.96 4.76 -0.09
N TYR A 458 2.94 5.02 -1.40
CA TYR A 458 4.06 5.66 -2.09
C TYR A 458 4.40 7.00 -1.43
N ASP A 459 5.69 7.34 -1.51
CA ASP A 459 6.33 8.49 -0.85
C ASP A 459 6.37 8.42 0.71
N GLY A 460 5.62 7.50 1.34
CA GLY A 460 5.65 7.24 2.79
C GLY A 460 6.48 6.02 3.18
N ILE A 461 6.69 5.11 2.22
CA ILE A 461 7.50 3.90 2.37
C ILE A 461 8.90 4.10 1.81
N ASN A 462 9.91 3.45 2.39
CA ASN A 462 11.30 3.43 1.88
C ASN A 462 11.66 2.13 1.15
N LEU A 463 10.83 1.09 1.25
CA LEU A 463 11.08 -0.23 0.67
C LEU A 463 9.88 -0.64 -0.20
N THR A 464 10.01 -0.42 -1.50
CA THR A 464 9.02 -0.81 -2.50
C THR A 464 9.27 -2.23 -3.03
N PRO A 465 8.24 -2.94 -3.52
CA PRO A 465 8.41 -4.26 -4.11
C PRO A 465 9.08 -4.16 -5.48
N THR A 466 9.91 -5.15 -5.82
CA THR A 466 10.47 -5.28 -7.17
C THR A 466 9.35 -5.40 -8.21
N GLY A 467 9.41 -4.57 -9.24
CA GLY A 467 8.38 -4.42 -10.27
C GLY A 467 7.31 -3.37 -9.96
N LEU A 468 7.31 -2.78 -8.76
CA LEU A 468 6.39 -1.74 -8.29
C LEU A 468 7.14 -0.57 -7.64
N GLU A 469 8.24 -0.15 -8.28
CA GLU A 469 9.15 0.86 -7.70
C GLU A 469 8.51 2.24 -7.57
N ASP A 470 7.52 2.58 -8.41
CA ASP A 470 6.91 3.90 -8.42
C ASP A 470 5.49 3.88 -9.01
N VAL A 471 4.80 5.03 -8.95
CA VAL A 471 3.42 5.16 -9.41
C VAL A 471 3.23 4.85 -10.91
N SER A 472 4.28 4.71 -11.72
CA SER A 472 4.15 4.30 -13.12
C SER A 472 3.81 2.82 -13.32
N ARG A 473 3.93 2.01 -12.26
CA ARG A 473 3.94 0.54 -12.36
C ARG A 473 2.57 -0.13 -12.21
N TYR A 474 1.51 0.60 -11.87
CA TYR A 474 0.18 0.00 -11.73
C TYR A 474 -0.34 -0.78 -12.95
N PRO A 475 -0.15 -0.35 -14.21
CA PRO A 475 -0.58 -1.12 -15.36
C PRO A 475 0.10 -2.49 -15.43
N MET A 476 1.35 -2.58 -14.95
CA MET A 476 2.06 -3.84 -14.84
C MET A 476 1.36 -4.73 -13.80
N LEU A 477 1.15 -4.25 -12.56
CA LEU A 477 0.44 -5.01 -11.52
C LEU A 477 -0.86 -5.66 -12.05
N LEU A 478 -1.71 -4.85 -12.69
CA LEU A 478 -3.00 -5.31 -13.21
C LEU A 478 -2.84 -6.29 -14.37
N ALA A 479 -1.83 -6.13 -15.22
CA ALA A 479 -1.58 -7.04 -16.33
C ALA A 479 -0.95 -8.37 -15.88
N GLU A 480 -0.16 -8.38 -14.81
CA GLU A 480 0.28 -9.63 -14.17
C GLU A 480 -0.89 -10.32 -13.45
N LEU A 481 -1.74 -9.57 -12.75
CA LEU A 481 -2.93 -10.13 -12.10
C LEU A 481 -3.89 -10.76 -13.12
N ALA A 482 -4.09 -10.10 -14.27
CA ALA A 482 -4.91 -10.61 -15.38
C ALA A 482 -4.34 -11.87 -16.08
N ARG A 483 -3.18 -12.38 -15.67
CA ARG A 483 -2.71 -13.72 -16.08
C ARG A 483 -3.59 -14.82 -15.51
N ASP A 484 -4.09 -14.61 -14.30
CA ASP A 484 -4.99 -15.53 -13.66
C ASP A 484 -6.39 -15.39 -14.27
N ARG A 485 -6.90 -16.50 -14.81
CA ARG A 485 -8.23 -16.56 -15.44
C ARG A 485 -9.36 -16.30 -14.46
N GLN A 486 -9.09 -16.34 -13.16
CA GLN A 486 -10.05 -15.96 -12.14
C GLN A 486 -10.32 -14.44 -12.10
N TRP A 487 -9.45 -13.62 -12.68
CA TRP A 487 -9.63 -12.16 -12.76
C TRP A 487 -10.28 -11.78 -14.09
N SER A 488 -11.59 -11.54 -14.06
CA SER A 488 -12.29 -10.98 -15.21
C SER A 488 -11.95 -9.51 -15.42
N SER A 489 -12.20 -8.96 -16.61
CA SER A 489 -12.06 -7.52 -16.84
C SER A 489 -12.96 -6.69 -15.91
N SER A 490 -14.09 -7.22 -15.47
CA SER A 490 -14.96 -6.55 -14.48
C SER A 490 -14.33 -6.55 -13.09
N ASP A 491 -13.61 -7.60 -12.72
CA ASP A 491 -12.92 -7.68 -11.42
C ASP A 491 -11.72 -6.73 -11.39
N ILE A 492 -10.98 -6.63 -12.50
CA ILE A 492 -9.89 -5.66 -12.64
C ILE A 492 -10.43 -4.21 -12.54
N LYS A 493 -11.59 -3.90 -13.12
CA LYS A 493 -12.26 -2.59 -12.94
C LYS A 493 -12.60 -2.29 -11.48
N LYS A 494 -13.09 -3.30 -10.76
CA LYS A 494 -13.41 -3.22 -9.32
C LYS A 494 -12.17 -2.89 -8.50
N LEU A 495 -11.10 -3.68 -8.67
CA LEU A 495 -9.82 -3.47 -8.01
C LEU A 495 -9.20 -2.12 -8.36
N ALA A 496 -9.22 -1.73 -9.63
CA ALA A 496 -8.59 -0.50 -10.09
C ALA A 496 -9.15 0.74 -9.38
N GLY A 497 -10.45 0.80 -9.12
CA GLY A 497 -11.03 1.94 -8.41
C GLY A 497 -12.54 1.91 -8.22
N ALA A 498 -13.28 1.11 -9.00
CA ALA A 498 -14.73 1.08 -8.89
C ALA A 498 -15.22 0.62 -7.51
N ASN A 499 -14.44 -0.21 -6.78
CA ASN A 499 -14.76 -0.58 -5.40
C ASN A 499 -14.68 0.62 -4.44
N LEU A 500 -13.65 1.46 -4.56
CA LEU A 500 -13.56 2.67 -3.75
C LEU A 500 -14.67 3.65 -4.10
N VAL A 501 -14.94 3.88 -5.39
CA VAL A 501 -16.02 4.79 -5.82
C VAL A 501 -17.37 4.32 -5.27
N ARG A 502 -17.62 3.00 -5.23
CA ARG A 502 -18.79 2.41 -4.55
C ARG A 502 -18.81 2.76 -3.07
N VAL A 503 -17.74 2.47 -2.34
CA VAL A 503 -17.64 2.73 -0.89
C VAL A 503 -17.89 4.20 -0.58
N PHE A 504 -17.26 5.10 -1.35
CA PHE A 504 -17.41 6.53 -1.14
C PHE A 504 -18.86 6.99 -1.42
N ARG A 505 -19.54 6.48 -2.45
CA ARG A 505 -20.97 6.76 -2.68
C ARG A 505 -21.86 6.30 -1.53
N GLU A 506 -21.61 5.12 -0.95
CA GLU A 506 -22.40 4.64 0.18
C GLU A 506 -22.16 5.49 1.44
N VAL A 507 -20.94 5.99 1.63
CA VAL A 507 -20.62 6.93 2.71
C VAL A 507 -21.33 8.28 2.51
N GLU A 508 -21.35 8.81 1.28
CA GLU A 508 -22.10 10.01 0.92
C GLU A 508 -23.61 9.81 1.10
N LYS A 509 -24.13 8.62 0.79
CA LYS A 509 -25.53 8.27 1.01
C LYS A 509 -25.89 8.28 2.49
N VAL A 510 -25.04 7.74 3.37
CA VAL A 510 -25.27 7.80 4.82
C VAL A 510 -25.32 9.25 5.32
N ARG A 511 -24.43 10.12 4.82
CA ARG A 511 -24.50 11.58 5.09
C ARG A 511 -25.85 12.15 4.69
N ASP A 512 -26.31 11.85 3.48
CA ASP A 512 -27.55 12.41 2.92
C ASP A 512 -28.77 11.90 3.71
N ASP A 513 -28.79 10.62 4.07
CA ASP A 513 -29.81 10.00 4.94
C ASP A 513 -29.78 10.59 6.37
N TRP A 514 -28.64 11.13 6.80
CA TRP A 514 -28.43 11.77 8.12
C TRP A 514 -28.45 13.30 8.06
N SER A 515 -29.00 13.90 7.00
CA SER A 515 -29.08 15.35 6.81
C SER A 515 -29.77 16.10 7.97
N GLU A 516 -30.74 15.47 8.63
CA GLU A 516 -31.47 16.04 9.79
C GLU A 516 -30.80 15.73 11.14
N VAL A 517 -29.73 14.93 11.17
CA VAL A 517 -28.98 14.66 12.41
C VAL A 517 -28.10 15.86 12.74
N SER A 518 -28.29 16.45 13.92
CA SER A 518 -27.47 17.58 14.38
C SER A 518 -26.02 17.15 14.64
N PRO A 519 -25.04 18.06 14.47
CA PRO A 519 -23.65 17.79 14.81
C PRO A 519 -23.47 17.37 16.27
N THR A 520 -22.55 16.44 16.52
CA THR A 520 -22.16 16.11 17.89
C THR A 520 -21.33 17.25 18.48
N GLU A 521 -21.71 17.72 19.67
CA GLU A 521 -21.09 18.84 20.39
C GLU A 521 -20.45 18.43 21.73
N GLU A 522 -20.51 17.15 22.06
CA GLU A 522 -19.90 16.59 23.27
C GLU A 522 -18.37 16.74 23.22
N TRP A 523 -17.82 17.18 24.35
CA TRP A 523 -16.37 17.27 24.55
C TRP A 523 -15.83 15.92 25.02
N ILE A 524 -14.56 15.67 24.69
CA ILE A 524 -13.83 14.55 25.29
C ILE A 524 -13.82 14.70 26.81
N SER A 525 -13.97 13.60 27.54
CA SER A 525 -14.00 13.61 28.99
C SER A 525 -12.63 13.97 29.57
N MET A 526 -12.59 14.54 30.78
CA MET A 526 -11.33 14.78 31.48
C MET A 526 -10.62 13.47 31.86
N GLU A 527 -11.38 12.38 32.05
CA GLU A 527 -10.83 11.05 32.33
C GLU A 527 -10.00 10.52 31.14
N ASP A 528 -10.50 10.67 29.91
CA ASP A 528 -9.77 10.30 28.69
C ASP A 528 -8.49 11.14 28.48
N LEU A 529 -8.44 12.33 29.09
CA LEU A 529 -7.33 13.28 29.01
C LEU A 529 -6.35 13.20 30.18
N ASP A 530 -6.72 12.55 31.29
CA ASP A 530 -5.95 12.60 32.53
C ASP A 530 -4.54 11.99 32.36
N GLY A 531 -3.55 12.59 33.00
CA GLY A 531 -2.14 12.19 32.89
C GLY A 531 -1.44 12.54 31.56
N LYS A 532 -2.12 13.14 30.57
CA LYS A 532 -1.53 13.53 29.28
C LYS A 532 -1.26 15.04 29.25
N THR A 533 -0.02 15.45 28.94
CA THR A 533 0.36 16.86 28.91
C THR A 533 -0.25 17.56 27.69
N TYR A 534 -1.38 18.22 27.88
CA TYR A 534 -2.06 19.01 26.85
C TYR A 534 -1.74 20.49 27.00
N CYS A 535 -1.20 21.13 25.95
CA CYS A 535 -1.20 22.58 25.85
C CYS A 535 -2.61 23.07 25.46
N ARG A 536 -3.54 23.06 26.43
CA ARG A 536 -4.90 23.63 26.27
C ARG A 536 -5.06 24.91 27.08
N TYR A 537 -5.89 25.80 26.57
CA TYR A 537 -6.39 26.92 27.37
C TYR A 537 -7.33 26.35 28.45
N PRO A 538 -7.05 26.55 29.74
CA PRO A 538 -7.75 25.88 30.84
C PRO A 538 -9.18 26.39 31.10
N GLY A 539 -9.70 27.32 30.28
CA GLY A 539 -10.99 27.97 30.47
C GLY A 539 -12.20 27.25 29.86
N THR A 540 -12.10 25.95 29.56
CA THR A 540 -13.19 25.12 28.99
C THR A 540 -13.51 23.94 29.87
#